data_AF-A0A4Y9PXD2-F1
#
_entry.id   AF-A0A4Y9PXD2-F1
#
_cell.length_a   1.000
_cell.length_b   1.000
_cell.length_c   1.000
_cell.angle_alpha   90.00
_cell.angle_beta   90.00
_cell.angle_gamma   90.00
#
_symmetry.space_group_name_H-M   'P 1'
#
loop_
_entity.id
_entity.type
_entity.pdbx_description
1 polymer ?
#
loop_
_entity_poly.entity_id
_entity_poly.type
_entity_poly.pdbx_seq_one_letter_code
_entity_poly.pdbx_strand_id
1 'polypeptide(L)'
;MARESAGESVLRRHMRVLESFDAWHPFLTLSEIAEASGLAVSTAHRLVAALEGEGLLERLPDRTYRLGVRLWEFASRTPGAVGLREIARPWLGAVHERVREHAQVGVLSGRDVLYIDRVSTRDAVVNATLVGGRIPLHASSSGLVLLAHADATLVDDVIAHGLRTYTERTIRSGPELRAHLRKVRDEGFAVTDGHIHPESRGIAVAVTGPGGSVYAAIGVVVPNDGVSPHPYVELLRRAAVGITHDLAVAYRPDVDERTHGIRSLVRGSRRSIEYLESLDADPHDAPLPGCSRHDDRPADAAVVTSPRGAASPGPCR
;
A
#
# COMPACT_ATOMS: atom_id res chain seq x y z
N MET A 1 34.35 25.91 -0.56
CA MET A 1 33.58 24.97 -1.39
C MET A 1 33.64 23.62 -0.72
N ALA A 2 32.51 23.18 -0.16
CA ALA A 2 32.41 21.98 0.67
C ALA A 2 32.61 20.72 -0.18
N ARG A 3 33.42 19.79 0.32
CA ARG A 3 33.59 18.45 -0.23
C ARG A 3 32.26 17.70 -0.11
N GLU A 4 31.70 17.28 -1.25
CA GLU A 4 30.69 16.22 -1.29
C GLU A 4 31.28 14.96 -0.65
N SER A 5 30.86 14.63 0.57
CA SER A 5 31.07 13.29 1.08
C SER A 5 30.04 12.38 0.41
N ALA A 6 30.49 11.50 -0.48
CA ALA A 6 29.78 10.29 -0.86
C ALA A 6 29.69 9.34 0.35
N GLY A 7 28.99 9.77 1.40
CA GLY A 7 28.74 9.03 2.63
C GLY A 7 27.28 8.59 2.67
N GLU A 8 27.07 7.30 2.94
CA GLU A 8 25.73 6.75 3.19
C GLU A 8 24.99 7.59 4.25
N SER A 9 23.77 8.03 3.93
CA SER A 9 22.99 8.89 4.82
C SER A 9 22.65 8.17 6.13
N VAL A 10 22.49 8.95 7.21
CA VAL A 10 22.07 8.43 8.51
C VAL A 10 20.73 7.71 8.40
N LEU A 11 19.80 8.23 7.59
CA LEU A 11 18.52 7.58 7.32
C LEU A 11 18.71 6.20 6.68
N ARG A 12 19.60 6.06 5.69
CA ARG A 12 19.85 4.77 5.04
C ARG A 12 20.39 3.73 6.03
N ARG A 13 21.22 4.15 6.99
CA ARG A 13 21.71 3.25 8.06
C ARG A 13 20.60 2.79 8.99
N HIS A 14 19.67 3.67 9.37
CA HIS A 14 18.48 3.26 10.13
C HIS A 14 17.61 2.29 9.33
N MET A 15 17.43 2.54 8.03
CA MET A 15 16.69 1.61 7.16
C MET A 15 17.36 0.23 7.11
N ARG A 16 18.69 0.14 7.03
CA ARG A 16 19.41 -1.15 7.09
C ARG A 16 19.20 -1.90 8.41
N VAL A 17 19.07 -1.18 9.52
CA VAL A 17 18.74 -1.79 10.82
C VAL A 17 17.29 -2.32 10.83
N LEU A 18 16.34 -1.60 10.24
CA LEU A 18 14.96 -2.10 10.12
C LEU A 18 14.85 -3.27 9.12
N GLU A 19 15.61 -3.22 8.03
CA GLU A 19 15.70 -4.24 6.99
C GLU A 19 16.39 -5.54 7.45
N SER A 20 17.08 -5.55 8.60
CA SER A 20 17.66 -6.79 9.15
C SER A 20 16.62 -7.75 9.70
N PHE A 21 15.42 -7.26 10.02
CA PHE A 21 14.32 -8.08 10.52
C PHE A 21 13.48 -8.62 9.35
N ASP A 22 13.17 -9.90 9.41
CA ASP A 22 12.27 -10.55 8.45
C ASP A 22 11.39 -11.61 9.13
N ALA A 23 10.58 -12.32 8.33
CA ALA A 23 9.65 -13.33 8.85
C ALA A 23 10.35 -14.55 9.51
N TRP A 24 11.61 -14.81 9.18
CA TRP A 24 12.43 -15.90 9.70
C TRP A 24 13.33 -15.44 10.86
N HIS A 25 13.68 -14.16 10.88
CA HIS A 25 14.49 -13.51 11.91
C HIS A 25 13.74 -12.34 12.59
N PRO A 26 12.59 -12.58 13.24
CA PRO A 26 11.80 -11.52 13.87
C PRO A 26 12.38 -11.03 15.20
N PHE A 27 13.30 -11.80 15.79
CA PHE A 27 13.99 -11.48 17.04
C PHE A 27 15.49 -11.54 16.81
N LEU A 28 16.20 -10.45 17.04
CA LEU A 28 17.63 -10.35 16.80
C LEU A 28 18.34 -9.70 17.99
N THR A 29 19.50 -10.23 18.35
CA THR A 29 20.44 -9.55 19.26
C THR A 29 21.11 -8.37 18.55
N LEU A 30 21.72 -7.47 19.33
CA LEU A 30 22.48 -6.35 18.77
C LEU A 30 23.61 -6.79 17.82
N SER A 31 24.29 -7.90 18.14
CA SER A 31 25.37 -8.42 17.31
C SER A 31 24.86 -8.91 15.96
N GLU A 32 23.73 -9.63 15.95
CA GLU A 32 23.11 -10.11 14.71
C GLU A 32 22.57 -8.94 13.88
N ILE A 33 22.00 -7.90 14.51
CA ILE A 33 21.62 -6.67 13.81
C ILE A 33 22.84 -6.02 13.18
N ALA A 34 23.96 -5.90 13.90
CA ALA A 34 25.18 -5.30 13.37
C ALA A 34 25.73 -6.08 12.16
N GLU A 35 25.72 -7.42 12.26
CA GLU A 35 26.13 -8.32 11.18
C GLU A 35 25.22 -8.20 9.95
N ALA A 36 23.91 -8.41 10.12
CA ALA A 36 22.93 -8.38 9.03
C ALA A 36 22.84 -6.99 8.39
N SER A 37 22.91 -5.93 9.20
CA SER A 37 22.92 -4.56 8.68
C SER A 37 24.27 -4.17 8.11
N GLY A 38 25.36 -4.93 8.28
CA GLY A 38 26.72 -4.62 7.80
C GLY A 38 27.29 -3.33 8.42
N LEU A 39 27.00 -3.10 9.71
CA LEU A 39 27.43 -1.92 10.46
C LEU A 39 28.36 -2.33 11.61
N ALA A 40 29.30 -1.44 11.97
CA ALA A 40 30.09 -1.64 13.18
C ALA A 40 29.18 -1.68 14.42
N VAL A 41 29.47 -2.57 15.38
CA VAL A 41 28.63 -2.78 16.59
C VAL A 41 28.34 -1.49 17.34
N SER A 42 29.33 -0.59 17.48
CA SER A 42 29.15 0.71 18.14
C SER A 42 28.16 1.63 17.40
N THR A 43 28.12 1.53 16.07
CA THR A 43 27.17 2.28 15.23
C THR A 43 25.78 1.66 15.31
N ALA A 44 25.67 0.34 15.17
CA ALA A 44 24.42 -0.38 15.33
C ALA A 44 23.79 -0.10 16.70
N HIS A 45 24.58 -0.13 17.79
CA HIS A 45 24.09 0.17 19.14
C HIS A 45 23.40 1.54 19.22
N ARG A 46 24.03 2.58 18.65
CA ARG A 46 23.48 3.94 18.67
C ARG A 46 22.20 4.06 17.85
N LEU A 47 22.15 3.42 16.68
CA LEU A 47 20.97 3.44 15.81
C LEU A 47 19.81 2.65 16.42
N VAL A 48 20.08 1.46 16.99
CA VAL A 48 19.09 0.63 17.69
C VAL A 48 18.52 1.39 18.89
N ALA A 49 19.37 2.02 19.71
CA ALA A 49 18.90 2.82 20.85
C ALA A 49 18.02 4.01 20.42
N ALA A 50 18.33 4.65 19.28
CA ALA A 50 17.49 5.72 18.74
C ALA A 50 16.13 5.18 18.26
N LEU A 51 16.11 4.06 17.53
CA LEU A 51 14.88 3.41 17.07
C LEU A 51 14.04 2.89 18.25
N GLU A 52 14.68 2.37 19.30
CA GLU A 52 14.02 1.95 20.55
C GLU A 52 13.40 3.15 21.27
N GLY A 53 14.12 4.27 21.40
CA GLY A 53 13.59 5.50 21.98
C GLY A 53 12.39 6.07 21.22
N GLU A 54 12.35 5.86 19.91
CA GLU A 54 11.20 6.19 19.06
C GLU A 54 10.14 5.06 19.02
N GLY A 55 10.28 3.95 19.72
CA GLY A 55 9.32 2.84 19.70
C GLY A 55 9.19 2.12 18.34
N LEU A 56 10.17 2.31 17.45
CA LEU A 56 10.28 1.60 16.17
C LEU A 56 10.97 0.24 16.34
N LEU A 57 11.74 0.07 17.42
CA LEU A 57 12.19 -1.23 17.91
C LEU A 57 11.74 -1.39 19.36
N GLU A 58 11.56 -2.64 19.77
CA GLU A 58 11.28 -3.01 21.15
C GLU A 58 12.30 -4.01 21.64
N ARG A 59 12.89 -3.74 22.81
CA ARG A 59 13.83 -4.65 23.45
C ARG A 59 13.09 -5.63 24.36
N LEU A 60 13.37 -6.92 24.19
CA LEU A 60 12.77 -8.01 24.96
C LEU A 60 13.61 -8.37 26.20
N PRO A 61 13.03 -9.10 27.18
CA PRO A 61 13.73 -9.47 28.41
C PRO A 61 15.00 -10.31 28.19
N ASP A 62 15.06 -11.07 27.10
CA ASP A 62 16.21 -11.89 26.69
C ASP A 62 17.30 -11.10 25.95
N ARG A 63 17.17 -9.76 25.87
CA ARG A 63 18.06 -8.83 25.18
C ARG A 63 18.04 -8.93 23.65
N THR A 64 17.07 -9.64 23.08
CA THR A 64 16.74 -9.51 21.66
C THR A 64 15.90 -8.26 21.41
N TYR A 65 15.83 -7.84 20.16
CA TYR A 65 15.00 -6.77 19.67
C TYR A 65 13.98 -7.32 18.67
N ARG A 66 12.84 -6.65 18.55
CA ARG A 66 11.86 -6.86 17.48
C ARG A 66 11.43 -5.51 16.89
N LEU A 67 10.79 -5.54 15.73
CA LEU A 67 10.08 -4.38 15.19
C LEU A 67 8.98 -3.93 16.17
N GLY A 68 8.96 -2.63 16.50
CA GLY A 68 8.03 -2.06 17.47
C GLY A 68 6.67 -1.72 16.88
N VAL A 69 5.64 -1.66 17.74
CA VAL A 69 4.24 -1.43 17.32
C VAL A 69 4.04 -0.10 16.57
N ARG A 70 4.89 0.91 16.82
CA ARG A 70 4.78 2.22 16.15
C ARG A 70 4.96 2.14 14.63
N LEU A 71 5.70 1.14 14.13
CA LEU A 71 5.78 0.88 12.69
C LEU A 71 4.42 0.49 12.12
N TRP A 72 3.64 -0.31 12.85
CA TRP A 72 2.28 -0.66 12.46
C TRP A 72 1.34 0.54 12.53
N GLU A 73 1.50 1.43 13.53
CA GLU A 73 0.72 2.66 13.61
C GLU A 73 0.97 3.58 12.41
N PHE A 74 2.20 3.68 11.91
CA PHE A 74 2.49 4.42 10.68
C PHE A 74 1.89 3.74 9.45
N ALA A 75 2.01 2.41 9.36
CA ALA A 75 1.38 1.66 8.27
C ALA A 75 -0.14 1.86 8.26
N SER A 76 -0.81 1.80 9.42
CA SER A 76 -2.27 1.91 9.52
C SER A 76 -2.82 3.29 9.19
N ARG A 77 -1.98 4.33 9.27
CA ARG A 77 -2.32 5.70 8.84
C ARG A 77 -2.11 5.95 7.36
N THR A 78 -1.43 5.05 6.64
CA THR A 78 -1.09 5.24 5.23
C THR A 78 -2.30 4.94 4.34
N PRO A 79 -2.84 5.93 3.60
CA PRO A 79 -3.85 5.67 2.58
C PRO A 79 -3.26 4.72 1.53
N GLY A 80 -4.04 3.75 1.08
CA GLY A 80 -3.61 2.80 0.04
C GLY A 80 -3.49 1.35 0.54
N ALA A 81 -2.28 0.84 0.71
CA ALA A 81 -2.01 -0.60 0.88
C ALA A 81 -2.70 -1.23 2.11
N VAL A 82 -2.76 -0.53 3.25
CA VAL A 82 -3.41 -1.06 4.45
C VAL A 82 -4.93 -1.12 4.29
N GLY A 83 -5.54 -0.08 3.73
CA GLY A 83 -6.98 -0.14 3.50
C GLY A 83 -7.37 -1.04 2.32
N LEU A 84 -6.51 -1.19 1.30
CA LEU A 84 -6.70 -2.24 0.29
C LEU A 84 -6.66 -3.63 0.93
N ARG A 85 -5.73 -3.88 1.86
CA ARG A 85 -5.67 -5.15 2.60
C ARG A 85 -6.96 -5.39 3.37
N GLU A 86 -7.47 -4.40 4.09
CA GLU A 86 -8.72 -4.53 4.85
C GLU A 86 -9.94 -4.75 3.96
N ILE A 87 -9.99 -4.06 2.81
CA ILE A 87 -11.02 -4.24 1.80
C ILE A 87 -10.93 -5.63 1.16
N ALA A 88 -9.74 -6.10 0.83
CA ALA A 88 -9.52 -7.37 0.15
C ALA A 88 -9.69 -8.59 1.07
N ARG A 89 -9.49 -8.44 2.40
CA ARG A 89 -9.47 -9.57 3.35
C ARG A 89 -10.72 -10.46 3.29
N PRO A 90 -11.96 -9.93 3.27
CA PRO A 90 -13.16 -10.78 3.20
C PRO A 90 -13.25 -11.55 1.87
N TRP A 91 -12.84 -10.92 0.77
CA TRP A 91 -12.83 -11.52 -0.55
C TRP A 91 -11.76 -12.61 -0.67
N LEU A 92 -10.57 -12.39 -0.09
CA LEU A 92 -9.53 -13.43 0.03
C LEU A 92 -10.02 -14.61 0.86
N GLY A 93 -10.73 -14.36 1.96
CA GLY A 93 -11.35 -15.42 2.76
C GLY A 93 -12.33 -16.26 1.96
N ALA A 94 -13.25 -15.61 1.23
CA ALA A 94 -14.23 -16.31 0.39
C ALA A 94 -13.58 -17.12 -0.73
N VAL A 95 -12.56 -16.59 -1.41
CA VAL A 95 -11.77 -17.32 -2.41
C VAL A 95 -11.08 -18.51 -1.77
N HIS A 96 -10.41 -18.29 -0.64
CA HIS A 96 -9.68 -19.33 0.09
C HIS A 96 -10.59 -20.48 0.54
N GLU A 97 -11.80 -20.20 1.03
CA GLU A 97 -12.76 -21.23 1.45
C GLU A 97 -13.15 -22.18 0.30
N ARG A 98 -13.21 -21.67 -0.94
CA ARG A 98 -13.52 -22.47 -2.12
C ARG A 98 -12.31 -23.23 -2.65
N VAL A 99 -11.13 -22.60 -2.63
CA VAL A 99 -9.92 -23.13 -3.26
C VAL A 99 -9.14 -24.05 -2.34
N ARG A 100 -9.16 -23.81 -1.01
CA ARG A 100 -8.41 -24.55 0.02
C ARG A 100 -6.88 -24.57 -0.15
N GLU A 101 -6.35 -23.69 -1.00
CA GLU A 101 -4.90 -23.50 -1.21
C GLU A 101 -4.48 -22.08 -0.76
N HIS A 102 -3.67 -21.36 -1.55
CA HIS A 102 -3.33 -19.96 -1.27
C HIS A 102 -4.25 -19.01 -2.00
N ALA A 103 -4.72 -17.97 -1.29
CA ALA A 103 -5.29 -16.77 -1.89
C ALA A 103 -4.45 -15.56 -1.46
N GLN A 104 -4.13 -14.68 -2.39
CA GLN A 104 -3.21 -13.57 -2.14
C GLN A 104 -3.56 -12.34 -2.97
N VAL A 105 -3.19 -11.17 -2.47
CA VAL A 105 -3.33 -9.91 -3.17
C VAL A 105 -2.02 -9.14 -3.10
N GLY A 106 -1.63 -8.56 -4.24
CA GLY A 106 -0.39 -7.82 -4.38
C GLY A 106 -0.56 -6.55 -5.19
N VAL A 107 0.34 -5.60 -4.96
CA VAL A 107 0.39 -4.30 -5.63
C VAL A 107 1.73 -4.12 -6.36
N LEU A 108 1.74 -3.27 -7.36
CA LEU A 108 2.94 -2.91 -8.08
C LEU A 108 3.88 -2.10 -7.17
N SER A 109 5.13 -2.52 -7.03
CA SER A 109 6.14 -1.82 -6.24
C SER A 109 7.48 -1.84 -6.97
N GLY A 110 7.73 -0.82 -7.79
CA GLY A 110 8.90 -0.79 -8.68
C GLY A 110 8.86 -1.95 -9.67
N ARG A 111 9.88 -2.81 -9.63
CA ARG A 111 10.02 -4.00 -10.50
C ARG A 111 9.46 -5.29 -9.89
N ASP A 112 8.82 -5.19 -8.74
CA ASP A 112 8.30 -6.33 -7.98
C ASP A 112 6.80 -6.19 -7.71
N VAL A 113 6.18 -7.33 -7.42
CA VAL A 113 4.90 -7.40 -6.71
C VAL A 113 5.20 -7.34 -5.22
N LEU A 114 4.58 -6.40 -4.51
CA LEU A 114 4.52 -6.40 -3.05
C LEU A 114 3.22 -7.09 -2.61
N TYR A 115 3.33 -8.21 -1.91
CA TYR A 115 2.14 -8.91 -1.39
C TYR A 115 1.70 -8.29 -0.08
N ILE A 116 0.52 -7.66 -0.08
CA ILE A 116 -0.01 -6.97 1.10
C ILE A 116 -0.83 -7.90 1.99
N ASP A 117 -1.36 -9.00 1.44
CA ASP A 117 -2.09 -9.98 2.23
C ASP A 117 -2.14 -11.36 1.58
N ARG A 118 -2.28 -12.38 2.45
CA ARG A 118 -2.34 -13.79 2.06
C ARG A 118 -3.18 -14.58 3.07
N VAL A 119 -3.91 -15.58 2.56
CA VAL A 119 -4.58 -16.63 3.32
C VAL A 119 -4.14 -17.98 2.76
N SER A 120 -3.91 -18.97 3.62
CA SER A 120 -3.35 -20.28 3.24
C SER A 120 -3.81 -21.38 4.18
N THR A 121 -3.99 -22.58 3.64
CA THR A 121 -4.19 -23.81 4.43
C THR A 121 -2.83 -24.41 4.80
N ARG A 122 -2.79 -25.21 5.87
CA ARG A 122 -1.55 -25.82 6.39
C ARG A 122 -0.88 -26.78 5.41
N ASP A 123 -1.68 -27.55 4.70
CA ASP A 123 -1.24 -28.59 3.76
C ASP A 123 -1.35 -28.13 2.30
N ALA A 124 -1.37 -26.82 2.08
CA ALA A 124 -1.40 -26.24 0.74
C ALA A 124 -0.06 -26.46 0.00
N VAL A 125 -0.08 -26.32 -1.32
CA VAL A 125 1.10 -26.44 -2.19
C VAL A 125 2.23 -25.48 -1.76
N VAL A 126 3.47 -25.71 -2.19
CA VAL A 126 4.54 -24.75 -1.94
C VAL A 126 4.27 -23.38 -2.58
N ASN A 127 4.56 -22.31 -1.85
CA ASN A 127 4.38 -20.94 -2.30
C ASN A 127 5.52 -20.05 -1.76
N ALA A 128 6.14 -19.26 -2.64
CA ALA A 128 7.25 -18.38 -2.31
C ALA A 128 6.82 -16.99 -1.77
N THR A 129 5.52 -16.70 -1.72
CA THR A 129 5.03 -15.38 -1.28
C THR A 129 4.95 -15.26 0.24
N LEU A 130 5.41 -14.13 0.76
CA LEU A 130 5.23 -13.71 2.15
C LEU A 130 4.47 -12.38 2.18
N VAL A 131 3.68 -12.14 3.23
CA VAL A 131 3.07 -10.82 3.45
C VAL A 131 4.18 -9.81 3.77
N GLY A 132 4.20 -8.69 3.06
CA GLY A 132 5.32 -7.73 3.05
C GLY A 132 6.50 -8.16 2.17
N GLY A 133 6.47 -9.38 1.61
CA GLY A 133 7.49 -9.90 0.72
C GLY A 133 7.31 -9.44 -0.73
N ARG A 134 8.40 -9.57 -1.51
CA ARG A 134 8.47 -9.17 -2.91
C ARG A 134 8.78 -10.33 -3.85
N ILE A 135 8.14 -10.34 -5.01
CA ILE A 135 8.43 -11.27 -6.11
C ILE A 135 8.56 -10.48 -7.42
N PRO A 136 9.57 -10.76 -8.27
CA PRO A 136 9.74 -10.08 -9.55
C PRO A 136 8.49 -10.16 -10.44
N LEU A 137 8.18 -9.05 -11.13
CA LEU A 137 6.96 -8.92 -11.94
C LEU A 137 6.85 -9.99 -13.05
N HIS A 138 7.97 -10.33 -13.69
CA HIS A 138 7.97 -11.30 -14.81
C HIS A 138 7.75 -12.75 -14.35
N ALA A 139 7.99 -13.05 -13.07
CA ALA A 139 8.04 -14.42 -12.56
C ALA A 139 6.70 -14.91 -11.98
N SER A 140 5.74 -14.01 -11.72
CA SER A 140 4.48 -14.34 -11.04
C SER A 140 3.25 -13.97 -11.86
N SER A 141 2.15 -14.72 -11.70
CA SER A 141 0.88 -14.38 -12.34
C SER A 141 0.38 -12.99 -11.95
N SER A 142 0.43 -12.64 -10.66
CA SER A 142 0.10 -11.29 -10.17
C SER A 142 0.97 -10.22 -10.84
N GLY A 143 2.27 -10.50 -11.01
CA GLY A 143 3.20 -9.57 -11.62
C GLY A 143 2.95 -9.37 -13.10
N LEU A 144 2.62 -10.43 -13.84
CA LEU A 144 2.24 -10.34 -15.25
C LEU A 144 0.95 -9.53 -15.42
N VAL A 145 -0.04 -9.70 -14.54
CA VAL A 145 -1.27 -8.89 -14.53
C VAL A 145 -0.96 -7.41 -14.33
N LEU A 146 -0.14 -7.08 -13.32
CA LEU A 146 0.21 -5.70 -12.99
C LEU A 146 1.05 -5.07 -14.12
N LEU A 147 2.08 -5.77 -14.59
CA LEU A 147 2.99 -5.28 -15.62
C LEU A 147 2.30 -5.16 -16.99
N ALA A 148 1.29 -5.97 -17.28
CA ALA A 148 0.53 -5.91 -18.53
C ALA A 148 -0.24 -4.59 -18.69
N HIS A 149 -0.55 -3.92 -17.58
CA HIS A 149 -1.28 -2.66 -17.50
C HIS A 149 -0.43 -1.49 -16.97
N ALA A 150 0.86 -1.73 -16.74
CA ALA A 150 1.79 -0.69 -16.36
C ALA A 150 2.26 0.13 -17.57
N ASP A 151 2.94 1.25 -17.30
CA ASP A 151 3.58 2.05 -18.34
C ASP A 151 4.62 1.23 -19.12
N ALA A 152 4.74 1.49 -20.43
CA ALA A 152 5.66 0.77 -21.30
C ALA A 152 7.13 0.88 -20.84
N THR A 153 7.51 2.00 -20.24
CA THR A 153 8.85 2.22 -19.69
C THR A 153 9.19 1.24 -18.57
N LEU A 154 8.20 0.80 -17.79
CA LEU A 154 8.42 -0.18 -16.72
C LEU A 154 8.70 -1.58 -17.28
N VAL A 155 8.08 -1.95 -18.39
CA VAL A 155 8.37 -3.21 -19.07
C VAL A 155 9.84 -3.24 -19.51
N ASP A 156 10.33 -2.13 -20.05
CA ASP A 156 11.71 -2.01 -20.49
C ASP A 156 12.69 -2.02 -19.32
N ASP A 157 12.37 -1.34 -18.21
CA ASP A 157 13.19 -1.38 -16.97
C ASP A 157 13.26 -2.78 -16.36
N VAL A 158 12.14 -3.52 -16.31
CA VAL A 158 12.12 -4.92 -15.83
C VAL A 158 13.01 -5.81 -16.69
N ILE A 159 12.96 -5.65 -18.02
CA ILE A 159 13.81 -6.43 -18.94
C ILE A 159 15.29 -6.05 -18.76
N ALA A 160 15.59 -4.75 -18.67
CA ALA A 160 16.95 -4.25 -18.54
C ALA A 160 17.61 -4.64 -17.21
N HIS A 161 16.82 -4.73 -16.13
CA HIS A 161 17.31 -5.15 -14.82
C HIS A 161 17.65 -6.64 -14.75
N GLY A 162 17.07 -7.45 -15.63
CA GLY A 162 17.34 -8.88 -15.75
C GLY A 162 16.20 -9.75 -15.24
N LEU A 163 15.95 -10.85 -15.94
CA LEU A 163 14.86 -11.77 -15.68
C LEU A 163 15.38 -12.97 -14.89
N ARG A 164 15.37 -12.86 -13.55
CA ARG A 164 15.76 -13.97 -12.66
C ARG A 164 14.99 -15.24 -13.03
N THR A 165 15.72 -16.33 -13.23
CA THR A 165 15.15 -17.64 -13.52
C THR A 165 15.05 -18.44 -12.22
N TYR A 166 13.88 -19.02 -11.94
CA TYR A 166 13.62 -19.87 -10.77
C TYR A 166 13.50 -21.33 -11.18
N THR A 167 12.88 -21.58 -12.34
CA THR A 167 12.70 -22.91 -12.93
C THR A 167 12.91 -22.81 -14.44
N GLU A 168 12.91 -23.95 -15.13
CA GLU A 168 12.96 -24.00 -16.60
C GLU A 168 11.73 -23.36 -17.27
N ARG A 169 10.66 -23.13 -16.50
CA ARG A 169 9.40 -22.52 -16.97
C ARG A 169 9.33 -21.02 -16.72
N THR A 170 10.25 -20.44 -15.93
CA THR A 170 10.28 -18.98 -15.75
C THR A 170 10.51 -18.28 -17.09
N ILE A 171 9.87 -17.14 -17.34
CA ILE A 171 10.12 -16.31 -18.51
C ILE A 171 11.57 -15.81 -18.49
N ARG A 172 12.31 -15.98 -19.60
CA ARG A 172 13.77 -15.70 -19.65
C ARG A 172 14.17 -14.61 -20.64
N SER A 173 13.24 -14.11 -21.46
CA SER A 173 13.56 -13.11 -22.47
C SER A 173 12.52 -11.99 -22.57
N GLY A 174 12.97 -10.80 -23.00
CA GLY A 174 12.09 -9.66 -23.26
C GLY A 174 10.98 -9.95 -24.30
N PRO A 175 11.28 -10.58 -25.45
CA PRO A 175 10.24 -10.95 -26.43
C PRO A 175 9.18 -11.90 -25.85
N GLU A 176 9.61 -12.89 -25.07
CA GLU A 176 8.72 -13.82 -24.39
C GLU A 176 7.84 -13.12 -23.34
N LEU A 177 8.42 -12.23 -22.53
CA LEU A 177 7.67 -11.42 -21.57
C LEU A 177 6.61 -10.58 -22.27
N ARG A 178 6.97 -9.84 -23.32
CA ARG A 178 6.01 -9.01 -24.07
C ARG A 178 4.90 -9.83 -24.70
N ALA A 179 5.18 -11.06 -25.15
CA ALA A 179 4.15 -11.97 -25.65
C ALA A 179 3.16 -12.39 -24.55
N HIS A 180 3.65 -12.73 -23.36
CA HIS A 180 2.80 -13.00 -22.20
C HIS A 180 1.96 -11.79 -21.80
N LEU A 181 2.54 -10.59 -21.77
CA LEU A 181 1.79 -9.37 -21.41
C LEU A 181 0.69 -9.04 -22.42
N ARG A 182 0.88 -9.32 -23.71
CA ARG A 182 -0.20 -9.22 -24.72
C ARG A 182 -1.33 -10.18 -24.40
N LYS A 183 -1.02 -11.46 -24.19
CA LYS A 183 -2.01 -12.48 -23.83
C LYS A 183 -2.80 -12.10 -22.58
N VAL A 184 -2.13 -11.57 -21.56
CA VAL A 184 -2.78 -11.12 -20.31
C VAL A 184 -3.75 -9.96 -20.55
N ARG A 185 -3.41 -9.01 -21.45
CA ARG A 185 -4.35 -7.93 -21.84
C ARG A 185 -5.55 -8.47 -22.61
N ASP A 186 -5.34 -9.43 -23.49
CA ASP A 186 -6.40 -10.01 -24.33
C ASP A 186 -7.36 -10.89 -23.52
N GLU A 187 -6.84 -11.69 -22.59
CA GLU A 187 -7.62 -12.64 -21.79
C GLU A 187 -8.12 -12.06 -20.45
N GLY A 188 -7.45 -11.03 -19.94
CA GLY A 188 -7.76 -10.39 -18.65
C GLY A 188 -7.32 -11.18 -17.41
N PHE A 189 -6.49 -12.21 -17.58
CA PHE A 189 -5.90 -12.99 -16.48
C PHE A 189 -4.50 -13.50 -16.87
N ALA A 190 -3.72 -13.91 -15.88
CA ALA A 190 -2.43 -14.56 -16.09
C ALA A 190 -2.41 -15.93 -15.41
N VAL A 191 -1.75 -16.89 -16.07
CA VAL A 191 -1.44 -18.22 -15.53
C VAL A 191 0.06 -18.44 -15.66
N THR A 192 0.68 -18.92 -14.59
CA THR A 192 2.11 -19.22 -14.54
C THR A 192 2.32 -20.64 -14.02
N ASP A 193 2.61 -21.56 -14.94
CA ASP A 193 2.76 -22.99 -14.67
C ASP A 193 4.18 -23.33 -14.25
N GLY A 194 4.39 -23.53 -12.95
CA GLY A 194 5.69 -23.91 -12.44
C GLY A 194 6.77 -22.83 -12.55
N HIS A 195 6.40 -21.54 -12.72
CA HIS A 195 7.36 -20.46 -12.97
C HIS A 195 8.30 -20.19 -11.78
N ILE A 196 7.84 -20.39 -10.54
CA ILE A 196 8.63 -20.19 -9.32
C ILE A 196 9.00 -21.53 -8.69
N HIS A 197 8.06 -22.47 -8.62
CA HIS A 197 8.28 -23.82 -8.14
C HIS A 197 7.53 -24.82 -9.04
N PRO A 198 8.13 -25.95 -9.45
CA PRO A 198 7.53 -26.86 -10.45
C PRO A 198 6.12 -27.36 -10.09
N GLU A 199 5.87 -27.62 -8.81
CA GLU A 199 4.59 -28.12 -8.29
C GLU A 199 3.49 -27.06 -8.19
N SER A 200 3.81 -25.78 -8.40
CA SER A 200 2.90 -24.67 -8.11
C SER A 200 2.46 -23.95 -9.37
N ARG A 201 1.16 -23.67 -9.46
CA ARG A 201 0.54 -22.88 -10.51
C ARG A 201 -0.03 -21.60 -9.93
N GLY A 202 0.45 -20.46 -10.43
CA GLY A 202 -0.09 -19.14 -10.10
C GLY A 202 -1.18 -18.74 -11.07
N ILE A 203 -2.30 -18.21 -10.57
CA ILE A 203 -3.41 -17.66 -11.38
C ILE A 203 -3.79 -16.31 -10.80
N ALA A 204 -3.90 -15.27 -11.62
CA ALA A 204 -4.25 -13.94 -11.13
C ALA A 204 -5.11 -13.15 -12.11
N VAL A 205 -5.88 -12.21 -11.57
CA VAL A 205 -6.69 -11.24 -12.32
C VAL A 205 -6.47 -9.84 -11.77
N ALA A 206 -6.77 -8.82 -12.60
CA ALA A 206 -6.64 -7.42 -12.21
C ALA A 206 -7.76 -6.99 -11.25
N VAL A 207 -7.39 -6.20 -10.24
CA VAL A 207 -8.31 -5.39 -9.44
C VAL A 207 -8.16 -3.96 -9.92
N THR A 208 -9.24 -3.38 -10.43
CA THR A 208 -9.24 -2.00 -10.92
C THR A 208 -9.57 -1.03 -9.79
N GLY A 209 -8.90 0.11 -9.76
CA GLY A 209 -9.21 1.22 -8.86
C GLY A 209 -10.21 2.21 -9.49
N PRO A 210 -10.55 3.28 -8.75
CA PRO A 210 -11.28 4.42 -9.31
C PRO A 210 -10.57 4.96 -10.56
N GLY A 211 -11.32 5.29 -11.61
CA GLY A 211 -10.75 5.78 -12.88
C GLY A 211 -10.28 4.67 -13.84
N GLY A 212 -10.48 3.40 -13.52
CA GLY A 212 -10.26 2.28 -14.45
C GLY A 212 -8.82 1.76 -14.54
N SER A 213 -7.87 2.35 -13.81
CA SER A 213 -6.50 1.86 -13.73
C SER A 213 -6.39 0.59 -12.90
N VAL A 214 -5.53 -0.35 -13.28
CA VAL A 214 -5.23 -1.54 -12.46
C VAL A 214 -4.48 -1.12 -11.20
N TYR A 215 -5.09 -1.36 -10.05
CA TYR A 215 -4.59 -0.93 -8.74
C TYR A 215 -3.87 -2.07 -8.00
N ALA A 216 -4.35 -3.30 -8.17
CA ALA A 216 -3.79 -4.49 -7.56
C ALA A 216 -4.04 -5.72 -8.45
N ALA A 217 -3.46 -6.86 -8.05
CA ALA A 217 -3.80 -8.16 -8.60
C ALA A 217 -4.20 -9.10 -7.47
N ILE A 218 -5.33 -9.78 -7.63
CA ILE A 218 -5.76 -10.87 -6.75
C ILE A 218 -5.48 -12.20 -7.47
N GLY A 219 -4.96 -13.17 -6.74
CA GLY A 219 -4.62 -14.46 -7.31
C GLY A 219 -4.65 -15.61 -6.33
N VAL A 220 -4.54 -16.80 -6.88
CA VAL A 220 -4.35 -18.05 -6.13
C VAL A 220 -3.07 -18.73 -6.56
N VAL A 221 -2.50 -19.51 -5.65
CA VAL A 221 -1.45 -20.49 -5.95
C VAL A 221 -2.03 -21.86 -5.61
N VAL A 222 -2.04 -22.76 -6.58
CA VAL A 222 -2.67 -24.09 -6.51
C VAL A 222 -1.69 -25.16 -7.05
N PRO A 223 -1.93 -26.46 -6.81
CA PRO A 223 -1.14 -27.52 -7.43
C PRO A 223 -1.07 -27.41 -8.95
N ASN A 224 0.10 -27.70 -9.51
CA ASN A 224 0.33 -27.73 -10.95
C ASN A 224 0.02 -29.13 -11.51
N ASP A 225 -1.24 -29.55 -11.41
CA ASP A 225 -1.73 -30.90 -11.71
C ASP A 225 -2.46 -31.01 -13.07
N GLY A 226 -2.46 -29.94 -13.86
CA GLY A 226 -3.11 -29.89 -15.18
C GLY A 226 -4.60 -29.51 -15.15
N VAL A 227 -5.20 -29.29 -13.99
CA VAL A 227 -6.61 -28.84 -13.89
C VAL A 227 -6.81 -27.49 -14.59
N SER A 228 -7.91 -27.32 -15.34
CA SER A 228 -8.18 -26.07 -16.05
C SER A 228 -8.15 -24.85 -15.12
N PRO A 229 -7.51 -23.73 -15.50
CA PRO A 229 -7.46 -22.52 -14.66
C PRO A 229 -8.79 -21.76 -14.62
N HIS A 230 -9.70 -22.01 -15.55
CA HIS A 230 -10.92 -21.21 -15.75
C HIS A 230 -11.83 -21.11 -14.53
N PRO A 231 -12.11 -22.18 -13.76
CA PRO A 231 -12.91 -22.06 -12.54
C PRO A 231 -12.29 -21.10 -11.51
N TYR A 232 -10.96 -21.10 -11.37
CA TYR A 232 -10.25 -20.18 -10.49
C TYR A 232 -10.31 -18.75 -11.02
N VAL A 233 -10.16 -18.56 -12.34
CA VAL A 233 -10.27 -17.24 -12.98
C VAL A 233 -11.65 -16.64 -12.73
N GLU A 234 -12.73 -17.40 -12.90
CA GLU A 234 -14.10 -16.92 -12.67
C GLU A 234 -14.35 -16.57 -11.20
N LEU A 235 -13.84 -17.38 -10.26
CA LEU A 235 -13.90 -17.08 -8.83
C LEU A 235 -13.13 -15.79 -8.51
N LEU A 236 -11.92 -15.65 -9.05
CA LEU A 236 -11.07 -14.48 -8.86
C LEU A 236 -11.67 -13.21 -9.47
N ARG A 237 -12.30 -13.30 -10.65
CA ARG A 237 -13.00 -12.16 -11.29
C ARG A 237 -14.12 -11.65 -10.41
N ARG A 238 -14.93 -12.53 -9.82
CA ARG A 238 -15.99 -12.14 -8.88
C ARG A 238 -15.41 -11.43 -7.65
N ALA A 239 -14.33 -11.96 -7.09
CA ALA A 239 -13.63 -11.33 -5.98
C ALA A 239 -13.06 -9.96 -6.37
N ALA A 240 -12.45 -9.84 -7.55
CA ALA A 240 -11.87 -8.59 -8.04
C ALA A 240 -12.94 -7.50 -8.28
N VAL A 241 -14.12 -7.86 -8.80
CA VAL A 241 -15.26 -6.95 -8.92
C VAL A 241 -15.73 -6.47 -7.55
N GLY A 242 -15.82 -7.39 -6.58
CA GLY A 242 -16.17 -7.06 -5.21
C GLY A 242 -15.18 -6.10 -4.55
N ILE A 243 -13.89 -6.36 -4.68
CA ILE A 243 -12.82 -5.49 -4.18
C ILE A 243 -12.86 -4.13 -4.89
N THR A 244 -13.06 -4.10 -6.20
CA THR A 244 -13.19 -2.86 -6.99
C THR A 244 -14.37 -2.01 -6.50
N HIS A 245 -15.52 -2.65 -6.25
CA HIS A 245 -16.70 -1.98 -5.72
C HIS A 245 -16.45 -1.40 -4.33
N ASP A 246 -15.91 -2.21 -3.42
CA ASP A 246 -15.61 -1.78 -2.05
C ASP A 246 -14.55 -0.66 -2.04
N LEU A 247 -13.56 -0.71 -2.93
CA LEU A 247 -12.60 0.38 -3.15
C LEU A 247 -13.30 1.65 -3.61
N ALA A 248 -14.20 1.58 -4.60
CA ALA A 248 -14.93 2.75 -5.08
C ALA A 248 -15.86 3.37 -4.01
N VAL A 249 -16.47 2.54 -3.16
CA VAL A 249 -17.28 3.01 -2.03
C VAL A 249 -16.42 3.71 -1.00
N ALA A 250 -15.25 3.17 -0.70
CA ALA A 250 -14.35 3.71 0.30
C ALA A 250 -13.60 4.97 -0.19
N TYR A 251 -13.29 5.03 -1.50
CA TYR A 251 -12.74 6.19 -2.20
C TYR A 251 -13.85 6.95 -2.95
N ARG A 252 -14.73 7.67 -2.24
CA ARG A 252 -15.70 8.59 -2.90
C ARG A 252 -14.99 9.87 -3.38
N PRO A 253 -15.23 10.32 -4.64
CA PRO A 253 -14.62 11.54 -5.20
C PRO A 253 -15.27 12.86 -4.73
N ASP A 254 -16.25 12.82 -3.82
CA ASP A 254 -17.07 13.99 -3.47
C ASP A 254 -16.51 14.75 -2.24
N VAL A 255 -15.25 15.16 -2.30
CA VAL A 255 -14.63 16.04 -1.28
C VAL A 255 -13.76 17.09 -1.96
N ASP A 256 -14.14 18.35 -1.73
CA ASP A 256 -13.40 19.58 -2.05
C ASP A 256 -11.90 19.41 -1.74
N GLU A 257 -11.03 19.93 -2.60
CA GLU A 257 -9.55 19.83 -2.56
C GLU A 257 -8.91 20.37 -1.26
N ARG A 258 -9.72 20.81 -0.29
CA ARG A 258 -9.34 21.54 0.92
C ARG A 258 -9.45 20.77 2.23
N THR A 259 -10.01 19.56 2.27
CA THR A 259 -10.12 18.80 3.53
C THR A 259 -8.90 17.91 3.76
N HIS A 260 -7.86 18.46 4.38
CA HIS A 260 -6.77 17.71 5.01
C HIS A 260 -7.27 17.08 6.31
N GLY A 261 -7.97 15.95 6.23
CA GLY A 261 -8.53 15.26 7.41
C GLY A 261 -8.54 13.76 7.20
N ILE A 262 -8.13 13.03 8.23
CA ILE A 262 -7.98 11.58 8.29
C ILE A 262 -9.11 10.86 7.54
N ARG A 263 -8.76 10.17 6.46
CA ARG A 263 -9.59 9.07 5.97
C ARG A 263 -8.77 7.80 5.96
N SER A 264 -8.42 7.39 7.18
CA SER A 264 -8.19 5.98 7.45
C SER A 264 -9.43 5.24 6.96
N LEU A 265 -9.21 4.16 6.22
CA LEU A 265 -10.24 3.28 5.70
C LEU A 265 -10.85 2.49 6.86
N VAL A 266 -11.43 3.20 7.84
CA VAL A 266 -12.14 2.58 8.94
C VAL A 266 -13.37 1.93 8.31
N ARG A 267 -13.37 0.61 8.19
CA ARG A 267 -14.62 -0.19 8.25
C ARG A 267 -15.26 0.02 9.62
N GLY A 268 -15.66 1.26 9.89
CA GLY A 268 -16.38 1.69 11.07
C GLY A 268 -17.82 1.88 10.66
N SER A 269 -18.74 1.64 11.60
CA SER A 269 -20.11 2.08 11.35
C SER A 269 -20.12 3.59 11.11
N ARG A 270 -21.05 4.11 10.31
CA ARG A 270 -21.23 5.55 10.12
C ARG A 270 -21.27 6.31 11.46
N ARG A 271 -21.95 5.73 12.46
CA ARG A 271 -21.99 6.25 13.84
C ARG A 271 -20.62 6.31 14.51
N SER A 272 -19.74 5.34 14.24
CA SER A 272 -18.38 5.32 14.77
C SER A 272 -17.53 6.43 14.15
N ILE A 273 -17.69 6.70 12.85
CA ILE A 273 -17.01 7.79 12.17
C ILE A 273 -17.50 9.13 12.71
N GLU A 274 -18.83 9.34 12.78
CA GLU A 274 -19.44 10.54 13.35
C GLU A 274 -18.99 10.78 14.81
N TYR A 275 -18.85 9.72 15.61
CA TYR A 275 -18.31 9.81 16.97
C TYR A 275 -16.84 10.23 17.00
N LEU A 276 -15.97 9.62 16.19
CA LEU A 276 -14.55 10.00 16.14
C LEU A 276 -14.37 11.44 15.64
N GLU A 277 -15.12 11.85 14.62
CA GLU A 277 -15.15 13.25 14.15
C GLU A 277 -15.56 14.21 15.26
N SER A 278 -16.51 13.82 16.13
CA SER A 278 -16.92 14.62 17.28
C SER A 278 -15.85 14.72 18.38
N LEU A 279 -14.91 13.78 18.44
CA LEU A 279 -13.80 13.81 19.39
C LEU A 279 -12.63 14.69 18.89
N ASP A 280 -12.44 14.74 17.57
CA ASP A 280 -11.40 15.54 16.91
C ASP A 280 -11.81 17.02 16.73
N ALA A 281 -13.10 17.34 16.89
CA ALA A 281 -13.58 18.71 16.91
C ALA A 281 -13.01 19.47 18.12
N ASP A 282 -12.00 20.30 17.87
CA ASP A 282 -11.38 21.17 18.86
C ASP A 282 -12.45 22.02 19.57
N PRO A 283 -12.51 22.06 20.92
CA PRO A 283 -13.45 22.92 21.67
C PRO A 283 -13.32 24.42 21.35
N HIS A 284 -12.30 24.85 20.61
CA HIS A 284 -12.11 26.22 20.16
C HIS A 284 -12.89 26.63 18.89
N ASP A 285 -13.51 25.70 18.17
CA ASP A 285 -14.29 25.99 16.94
C ASP A 285 -15.83 25.94 17.14
N ALA A 286 -16.30 25.82 18.38
CA ALA A 286 -17.71 25.96 18.69
C ALA A 286 -18.15 27.44 18.52
N PRO A 287 -19.16 27.76 17.69
CA PRO A 287 -19.72 29.09 17.68
C PRO A 287 -20.25 29.42 19.07
N LEU A 288 -19.75 30.49 19.68
CA LEU A 288 -20.19 30.97 20.99
C LEU A 288 -21.73 31.06 21.01
N PRO A 289 -22.41 30.38 21.95
CA PRO A 289 -23.85 30.49 22.08
C PRO A 289 -24.17 31.87 22.70
N GLY A 290 -24.59 32.83 21.88
CA GLY A 290 -25.08 34.10 22.43
C GLY A 290 -24.97 35.36 21.57
N CYS A 291 -24.50 35.31 20.32
CA CYS A 291 -24.65 36.46 19.42
C CYS A 291 -25.90 36.32 18.56
N SER A 292 -27.05 36.65 19.16
CA SER A 292 -28.24 37.04 18.40
C SER A 292 -27.84 38.20 17.49
N ARG A 293 -27.93 38.00 16.16
CA ARG A 293 -27.99 39.13 15.23
C ARG A 293 -29.28 39.87 15.51
N HIS A 294 -29.20 40.88 16.38
CA HIS A 294 -30.15 41.98 16.37
C HIS A 294 -29.88 42.77 15.10
N ASP A 295 -30.76 42.62 14.12
CA ASP A 295 -30.99 43.64 13.11
C ASP A 295 -32.49 43.72 12.85
N ASP A 296 -33.18 44.34 13.79
CA ASP A 296 -34.45 45.02 13.53
C ASP A 296 -34.14 46.51 13.38
N ARG A 297 -34.25 47.04 12.16
CA ARG A 297 -35.11 48.21 11.89
C ARG A 297 -35.37 48.43 10.39
N PRO A 298 -36.51 49.07 10.05
CA PRO A 298 -37.10 49.01 8.72
C PRO A 298 -36.91 50.29 7.87
N ALA A 299 -37.23 50.12 6.59
CA ALA A 299 -37.86 51.04 5.63
C ALA A 299 -37.17 52.36 5.19
N ASP A 300 -36.89 52.36 3.88
CA ASP A 300 -37.22 53.36 2.86
C ASP A 300 -36.46 54.70 2.68
N ALA A 301 -36.12 54.88 1.40
CA ALA A 301 -36.05 56.09 0.59
C ALA A 301 -34.98 57.16 0.88
N ALA A 302 -33.99 57.28 -0.02
CA ALA A 302 -34.04 58.28 -1.10
C ALA A 302 -32.75 58.30 -1.92
N VAL A 303 -32.97 58.51 -3.22
CA VAL A 303 -32.03 58.84 -4.31
C VAL A 303 -31.07 59.97 -3.92
N VAL A 304 -29.80 59.89 -4.33
CA VAL A 304 -29.08 60.92 -5.14
C VAL A 304 -27.63 60.49 -5.42
N THR A 305 -27.27 60.67 -6.68
CA THR A 305 -25.97 60.53 -7.33
C THR A 305 -24.85 61.39 -6.71
N SER A 306 -23.65 60.84 -6.72
CA SER A 306 -22.30 61.45 -6.52
C SER A 306 -22.04 62.75 -7.33
N PRO A 307 -20.83 63.38 -7.32
CA PRO A 307 -19.68 63.35 -6.37
C PRO A 307 -19.09 64.77 -6.10
N ARG A 308 -18.07 64.90 -5.23
CA ARG A 308 -16.84 65.74 -5.37
C ARG A 308 -16.38 66.42 -4.05
N GLY A 309 -15.05 66.46 -3.89
CA GLY A 309 -14.32 67.39 -3.01
C GLY A 309 -13.64 66.68 -1.84
N ALA A 310 -12.48 66.06 -2.02
CA ALA A 310 -11.15 66.69 -1.91
C ALA A 310 -10.88 67.35 -0.53
N ALA A 311 -10.15 66.67 0.35
CA ALA A 311 -8.93 67.17 0.99
C ALA A 311 -8.32 66.10 1.92
N SER A 312 -7.18 65.55 1.52
CA SER A 312 -6.09 65.12 2.41
C SER A 312 -5.40 66.38 3.01
N PRO A 313 -4.38 66.30 3.89
CA PRO A 313 -3.77 65.16 4.60
C PRO A 313 -3.47 65.46 6.09
N GLY A 314 -2.97 64.47 6.84
CA GLY A 314 -1.96 64.74 7.87
C GLY A 314 -2.01 63.86 9.13
N PRO A 315 -0.86 63.62 9.79
CA PRO A 315 -0.57 62.30 10.38
C PRO A 315 -0.28 62.33 11.90
N CYS A 316 -0.03 61.13 12.43
CA CYS A 316 0.72 60.80 13.64
C CYS A 316 0.09 61.13 15.01
N ARG A 317 -0.33 60.08 15.72
CA ARG A 317 0.52 59.34 16.67
C ARG A 317 0.00 57.93 16.89
#